data_AF-A0AAF0AVC0-F1
#
_entry.id   AF-A0AAF0AVC0-F1
#
_cell.length_a   1.000
_cell.length_b   1.000
_cell.length_c   1.000
_cell.angle_alpha   90.00
_cell.angle_beta   90.00
_cell.angle_gamma   90.00
#
_symmetry.space_group_name_H-M   'P 1'
#
loop_
_entity.id
_entity.type
_entity.pdbx_description
1 polymer ?
#
loop_
_entity_poly.entity_id
_entity_poly.type
_entity_poly.pdbx_seq_one_letter_code
_entity_poly.pdbx_strand_id
1 'polypeptide(L)'
;MQSRLFQETLYSRLTIHRILPSVQAQSKYFQPLLYPKYRQYSSKSPSQSPTTSKTQNLWNRCLKLAGKQAENFKDKPLSYALAFLFLHEVTAILPLPMFYFLFHSLDWTPSSLPTEFLEKGAGVASRIFEKIGYNIPIEQVSRVLIDGAAAYACVKV
;
A
#
# COMPACT_ATOMS: atom_id res chain seq x y z
N MET A 1 6.86 27.77 65.40
CA MET A 1 7.80 27.33 64.34
C MET A 1 6.94 26.87 63.16
N GLN A 2 6.70 27.77 62.19
CA GLN A 2 7.37 27.78 60.87
C GLN A 2 6.82 26.64 60.00
N SER A 3 5.80 26.88 59.15
CA SER A 3 5.80 27.59 57.85
C SER A 3 5.47 26.54 56.77
N ARG A 4 4.23 26.46 56.29
CA ARG A 4 3.82 26.93 54.94
C ARG A 4 5.03 27.30 54.06
N LEU A 5 5.22 26.55 52.97
CA LEU A 5 5.61 27.01 51.63
C LEU A 5 6.07 25.80 50.80
N PHE A 6 5.43 25.62 49.64
CA PHE A 6 5.99 25.38 48.30
C PHE A 6 4.89 24.69 47.47
N GLN A 7 4.19 25.40 46.57
CA GLN A 7 4.61 25.69 45.19
C GLN A 7 4.78 24.38 44.38
N GLU A 8 4.29 24.17 43.16
CA GLU A 8 3.77 24.98 42.04
C GLU A 8 3.25 23.92 41.04
N THR A 9 2.07 24.08 40.44
CA THR A 9 1.88 24.37 38.99
C THR A 9 2.70 23.44 38.06
N LEU A 10 2.13 22.71 37.09
CA LEU A 10 1.63 23.25 35.83
C LEU A 10 0.91 22.15 35.02
N TYR A 11 -0.40 22.33 34.82
CA TYR A 11 -1.12 21.75 33.70
C TYR A 11 -0.85 22.62 32.45
N SER A 12 0.03 22.17 31.55
CA SER A 12 0.31 22.90 30.31
C SER A 12 -0.52 22.34 29.15
N ARG A 13 -1.72 22.91 29.03
CA ARG A 13 -2.57 22.92 27.86
C ARG A 13 -1.96 23.87 26.82
N LEU A 14 -1.31 23.35 25.78
CA LEU A 14 -0.84 24.15 24.64
C LEU A 14 -1.75 23.93 23.43
N THR A 15 -2.71 24.85 23.29
CA THR A 15 -3.45 25.11 22.05
C THR A 15 -2.66 26.19 21.30
N ILE A 16 -2.08 25.85 20.15
CA ILE A 16 -1.45 26.85 19.27
C ILE A 16 -2.31 27.01 18.02
N HIS A 17 -3.02 28.13 17.97
CA HIS A 17 -3.72 28.62 16.80
C HIS A 17 -2.73 29.17 15.76
N ARG A 18 -2.91 28.68 14.54
CA ARG A 18 -2.69 29.24 13.19
C ARG A 18 -2.31 30.74 13.11
N ILE A 19 -1.48 31.08 12.12
CA ILE A 19 -1.60 32.17 11.11
C ILE A 19 -0.19 32.75 10.83
N LEU A 20 0.36 32.44 9.65
CA LEU A 20 1.49 33.16 9.06
C LEU A 20 1.01 33.85 7.78
N PRO A 21 1.22 35.17 7.61
CA PRO A 21 0.81 35.90 6.41
C PRO A 21 1.75 35.62 5.24
N SER A 22 1.19 35.69 4.03
CA SER A 22 1.92 35.62 2.76
C SER A 22 2.69 36.92 2.48
N VAL A 23 4.01 36.84 2.34
CA VAL A 23 4.84 37.95 1.86
C VAL A 23 4.76 38.02 0.33
N GLN A 24 4.07 39.03 -0.20
CA GLN A 24 4.15 39.42 -1.61
C GLN A 24 5.21 40.52 -1.77
N ALA A 25 6.37 40.17 -2.32
CA ALA A 25 7.37 41.15 -2.74
C ALA A 25 7.07 41.58 -4.18
N GLN A 26 6.40 42.73 -4.35
CA GLN A 26 6.28 43.41 -5.64
C GLN A 26 7.42 44.45 -5.77
N SER A 27 8.44 44.17 -6.58
CA SER A 27 9.41 45.20 -6.97
C SER A 27 8.87 45.99 -8.17
N LYS A 28 8.52 47.25 -7.93
CA LYS A 28 7.90 48.17 -8.90
C LYS A 28 8.88 49.04 -9.70
N TYR A 29 10.18 48.75 -9.69
CA TYR A 29 11.19 49.69 -10.20
C TYR A 29 12.23 49.14 -11.18
N PHE A 30 12.02 47.97 -11.79
CA PHE A 30 12.92 47.50 -12.84
C PHE A 30 12.28 47.67 -14.23
N GLN A 31 12.52 48.81 -14.86
CA GLN A 31 12.30 49.02 -16.29
C GLN A 31 13.66 49.14 -16.99
N PRO A 32 14.10 48.12 -17.75
CA PRO A 32 15.19 48.30 -18.69
C PRO A 32 14.64 48.94 -19.98
N LEU A 33 15.19 50.10 -20.31
CA LEU A 33 14.97 50.83 -21.54
C LEU A 33 15.67 50.16 -22.73
N LEU A 34 14.91 50.03 -23.82
CA LEU A 34 15.31 49.96 -25.24
C LEU A 34 16.16 48.77 -25.73
N TYR A 35 15.47 47.76 -26.24
CA TYR A 35 16.02 46.76 -27.17
C TYR A 35 15.64 47.15 -28.62
N PRO A 36 16.55 47.02 -29.60
CA PRO A 36 16.21 47.25 -31.01
C PRO A 36 15.21 46.17 -31.49
N LYS A 37 14.11 46.64 -32.07
CA LYS A 37 13.05 45.82 -32.66
C LYS A 37 13.57 45.16 -33.95
N TYR A 38 14.18 43.98 -33.83
CA TYR A 38 14.46 43.15 -34.99
C TYR A 38 13.15 42.72 -35.64
N ARG A 39 12.99 43.06 -36.92
CA ARG A 39 11.88 42.63 -37.77
C ARG A 39 11.95 41.12 -37.93
N GLN A 40 11.16 40.39 -37.17
CA GLN A 40 10.98 38.96 -37.36
C GLN A 40 10.23 38.76 -38.68
N TYR A 41 10.91 38.16 -39.66
CA TYR A 41 10.26 37.57 -40.81
C TYR A 41 9.28 36.52 -40.29
N SER A 42 8.00 36.69 -40.63
CA SER A 42 6.95 35.69 -40.42
C SER A 42 7.26 34.48 -41.29
N SER A 43 8.13 33.60 -40.83
CA SER A 43 8.05 32.21 -41.22
C SER A 43 6.79 31.65 -40.57
N LYS A 44 5.81 31.27 -41.39
CA LYS A 44 4.76 30.37 -40.94
C LYS A 44 5.44 29.06 -40.55
N SER A 45 5.80 28.94 -39.27
CA SER A 45 6.02 27.63 -38.67
C SER A 45 4.71 26.86 -38.81
N PRO A 46 4.70 25.61 -39.29
CA PRO A 46 3.50 24.78 -39.25
C PRO A 46 3.13 24.60 -37.77
N SER A 47 2.15 25.40 -37.34
CA SER A 47 1.60 25.39 -36.00
C SER A 47 0.95 24.04 -35.74
N GLN A 48 1.57 23.31 -34.82
CA GLN A 48 0.94 22.49 -33.79
C GLN A 48 0.01 21.35 -34.28
N SER A 49 0.53 20.14 -34.11
CA SER A 49 -0.20 18.89 -34.12
C SER A 49 -1.52 18.94 -33.30
N PRO A 50 -2.66 18.51 -33.86
CA PRO A 50 -3.97 18.53 -33.19
C PRO A 50 -4.19 17.37 -32.19
N THR A 51 -3.13 16.82 -31.59
CA THR A 51 -3.22 15.60 -30.76
C THR A 51 -3.45 15.87 -29.27
N THR A 52 -3.12 17.04 -28.75
CA THR A 52 -3.31 17.39 -27.32
C THR A 52 -4.79 17.52 -26.94
N SER A 53 -5.64 18.08 -27.80
CA SER A 53 -7.07 18.28 -27.47
C SER A 53 -7.83 16.96 -27.30
N LYS A 54 -7.55 15.97 -28.15
CA LYS A 54 -8.17 14.64 -28.08
C LYS A 54 -7.77 13.90 -26.79
N THR A 55 -6.48 13.93 -26.44
CA THR A 55 -5.99 13.27 -25.22
C THR A 55 -6.55 13.91 -23.95
N GLN A 56 -6.67 15.24 -23.90
CA GLN A 56 -7.31 15.95 -22.78
C GLN A 56 -8.80 15.61 -22.66
N ASN A 57 -9.51 15.50 -23.79
CA ASN A 57 -10.93 15.12 -23.80
C ASN A 57 -11.16 13.67 -23.31
N LEU A 58 -10.26 12.74 -23.64
CA LEU A 58 -10.30 11.37 -23.14
C LEU A 58 -9.96 11.31 -21.64
N TRP A 59 -8.95 12.07 -21.20
CA TRP A 59 -8.57 12.16 -19.80
C TRP A 59 -9.72 12.69 -18.92
N ASN A 60 -10.39 13.76 -19.36
CA ASN A 60 -11.52 14.34 -18.64
C ASN A 60 -12.72 13.38 -18.57
N ARG A 61 -12.92 12.54 -19.59
CA ARG A 61 -13.93 11.47 -19.56
C ARG A 61 -13.55 10.37 -18.56
N CYS A 62 -12.29 9.95 -18.52
CA CYS A 62 -11.79 9.00 -17.52
C CYS A 62 -11.90 9.55 -16.08
N LEU A 63 -11.52 10.80 -15.83
CA LEU A 63 -11.65 11.45 -14.53
C LEU A 63 -13.12 11.50 -14.06
N LYS A 64 -14.05 11.76 -14.98
CA LYS A 64 -15.49 11.78 -14.66
C LYS A 64 -16.02 10.40 -14.23
N LEU A 65 -15.44 9.31 -14.74
CA LEU A 65 -15.79 7.94 -14.38
C LEU A 65 -15.07 7.47 -13.10
N ALA A 66 -13.79 7.80 -12.95
CA ALA A 66 -12.96 7.35 -11.83
C ALA A 66 -13.06 8.27 -10.58
N GLY A 67 -13.74 9.41 -10.70
CA GLY A 67 -14.02 10.31 -9.59
C GLY A 67 -12.79 11.10 -9.10
N LYS A 68 -12.97 11.85 -8.01
CA LYS A 68 -11.96 12.78 -7.45
C LYS A 68 -10.60 12.13 -7.14
N GLN A 69 -10.56 10.82 -6.92
CA GLN A 69 -9.32 10.10 -6.64
C GLN A 69 -8.40 10.07 -7.86
N ALA A 70 -8.96 10.03 -9.07
CA ALA A 70 -8.24 9.95 -10.33
C ALA A 70 -7.37 11.18 -10.64
N GLU A 71 -7.71 12.35 -10.09
CA GLU A 71 -6.89 13.56 -10.22
C GLU A 71 -5.54 13.38 -9.51
N ASN A 72 -5.54 12.72 -8.34
CA ASN A 72 -4.33 12.48 -7.54
C ASN A 72 -3.40 11.41 -8.16
N PHE A 73 -3.94 10.50 -8.99
CA PHE A 73 -3.13 9.49 -9.69
C PHE A 73 -2.21 10.11 -10.75
N LYS A 74 -2.58 11.25 -11.33
CA LYS A 74 -1.79 11.93 -12.36
C LYS A 74 -0.42 12.34 -11.85
N ASP A 75 -0.37 12.84 -10.62
CA ASP A 75 0.84 13.45 -10.07
C ASP A 75 1.79 12.41 -9.46
N LYS A 76 1.32 11.20 -9.14
CA LYS A 76 2.11 10.16 -8.45
C LYS A 76 1.76 8.71 -8.86
N PRO A 77 1.82 8.33 -10.15
CA PRO A 77 1.39 7.01 -10.62
C PRO A 77 2.18 5.85 -9.98
N LEU A 78 3.48 6.05 -9.72
CA LEU A 78 4.33 5.04 -9.10
C LEU A 78 3.96 4.75 -7.65
N SER A 79 3.53 5.76 -6.89
CA SER A 79 3.15 5.58 -5.48
C SER A 79 1.94 4.65 -5.36
N TYR A 80 0.98 4.78 -6.28
CA TYR A 80 -0.20 3.92 -6.31
C TYR A 80 0.10 2.51 -6.81
N ALA A 81 0.98 2.36 -7.81
CA ALA A 81 1.44 1.05 -8.26
C ALA A 81 2.16 0.28 -7.14
N LEU A 82 3.04 0.96 -6.40
CA LEU A 82 3.74 0.37 -5.25
C LEU A 82 2.78 0.02 -4.11
N ALA A 83 1.82 0.90 -3.80
CA ALA A 83 0.80 0.62 -2.79
C ALA A 83 -0.09 -0.58 -3.19
N PHE A 84 -0.48 -0.67 -4.46
CA PHE A 84 -1.20 -1.82 -4.99
C PHE A 84 -0.37 -3.09 -4.89
N LEU A 85 0.89 -3.08 -5.31
CA LEU A 85 1.75 -4.25 -5.23
C LEU A 85 1.94 -4.68 -3.77
N PHE A 86 2.24 -3.76 -2.86
CA PHE A 86 2.35 -4.07 -1.45
C PHE A 86 1.07 -4.68 -0.88
N LEU A 87 -0.08 -4.06 -1.16
CA LEU A 87 -1.36 -4.59 -0.71
C LEU A 87 -1.66 -5.95 -1.33
N HIS A 88 -1.40 -6.11 -2.63
CA HIS A 88 -1.58 -7.36 -3.38
C HIS A 88 -0.75 -8.48 -2.75
N GLU A 89 0.53 -8.24 -2.48
CA GLU A 89 1.42 -9.20 -1.82
C GLU A 89 0.93 -9.56 -0.42
N VAL A 90 0.51 -8.56 0.38
CA VAL A 90 -0.05 -8.83 1.72
C VAL A 90 -1.30 -9.70 1.62
N THR A 91 -2.23 -9.35 0.73
CA THR A 91 -3.46 -10.13 0.54
C THR A 91 -3.24 -11.48 -0.15
N ALA A 92 -2.09 -11.70 -0.79
CA ALA A 92 -1.71 -13.00 -1.34
C ALA A 92 -1.12 -13.92 -0.27
N ILE A 93 -0.38 -13.37 0.69
CA ILE A 93 0.26 -14.14 1.76
C ILE A 93 -0.70 -14.41 2.92
N LEU A 94 -1.50 -13.42 3.34
CA LEU A 94 -2.34 -13.46 4.54
C LEU A 94 -3.40 -14.58 4.55
N PRO A 95 -4.08 -14.92 3.44
CA PRO A 95 -5.11 -15.96 3.45
C PRO A 95 -4.58 -17.34 3.88
N LEU A 96 -3.34 -17.69 3.52
CA LEU A 96 -2.75 -19.00 3.85
C LEU A 96 -2.68 -19.28 5.36
N PRO A 97 -2.00 -18.46 6.19
CA PRO A 97 -2.00 -18.67 7.63
C PRO A 97 -3.40 -18.48 8.23
N MET A 98 -4.23 -17.59 7.69
CA MET A 98 -5.60 -17.39 8.19
C MET A 98 -6.43 -18.68 8.12
N PHE A 99 -6.48 -19.33 6.96
CA PHE A 99 -7.22 -20.59 6.80
C PHE A 99 -6.56 -21.73 7.58
N TYR A 100 -5.22 -21.78 7.63
CA TYR A 100 -4.52 -22.77 8.45
C TYR A 100 -4.92 -22.68 9.93
N PHE A 101 -4.86 -21.49 10.52
CA PHE A 101 -5.27 -21.29 11.91
C PHE A 101 -6.76 -21.59 12.12
N LEU A 102 -7.60 -21.25 11.14
CA LEU A 102 -9.03 -21.52 11.19
C LEU A 102 -9.31 -23.02 11.24
N PHE A 103 -8.70 -23.82 10.37
CA PHE A 103 -8.87 -25.28 10.33
C PHE A 103 -8.27 -25.96 11.55
N HIS A 104 -7.09 -25.50 11.97
CA HIS A 104 -6.43 -26.01 13.15
C HIS A 104 -7.24 -25.75 14.43
N SER A 105 -7.91 -24.60 14.54
CA SER A 105 -8.70 -24.24 15.73
C SER A 105 -10.10 -24.85 15.74
N LEU A 106 -10.68 -25.13 14.57
CA LEU A 106 -12.03 -25.70 14.43
C LEU A 106 -12.03 -27.24 14.36
N ASP A 107 -10.86 -27.87 14.48
CA ASP A 107 -10.66 -29.31 14.32
C ASP A 107 -11.24 -29.87 13.00
N TRP A 108 -11.32 -29.05 11.96
CA TRP A 108 -11.96 -29.41 10.70
C TRP A 108 -10.97 -30.11 9.77
N THR A 109 -11.25 -31.38 9.43
CA THR A 109 -10.43 -32.16 8.50
C THR A 109 -11.27 -32.66 7.31
N PRO A 110 -10.77 -32.58 6.06
CA PRO A 110 -11.43 -33.13 4.90
C PRO A 110 -11.51 -34.66 4.99
N SER A 111 -12.73 -35.19 5.03
CA SER A 111 -13.02 -36.61 5.28
C SER A 111 -12.74 -37.56 4.10
N SER A 112 -12.24 -37.06 2.98
CA SER A 112 -12.07 -37.81 1.73
C SER A 112 -10.62 -38.18 1.37
N LEU A 113 -9.67 -38.05 2.30
CA LEU A 113 -8.26 -38.37 2.04
C LEU A 113 -7.95 -39.85 2.33
N PRO A 114 -7.38 -40.61 1.37
CA PRO A 114 -6.94 -41.99 1.64
C PRO A 114 -5.79 -42.00 2.66
N THR A 115 -5.90 -42.87 3.66
CA THR A 115 -4.95 -42.97 4.78
C THR A 115 -3.53 -43.31 4.33
N GLU A 116 -3.38 -44.09 3.24
CA GLU A 116 -2.07 -44.45 2.69
C GLU A 116 -1.24 -43.23 2.25
N PHE A 117 -1.87 -42.24 1.60
CA PHE A 117 -1.18 -41.02 1.20
C PHE A 117 -0.86 -40.12 2.40
N LEU A 118 -1.73 -40.14 3.41
CA LEU A 118 -1.56 -39.37 4.62
C LEU A 118 -0.35 -39.86 5.44
N GLU A 119 -0.24 -41.17 5.65
CA GLU A 119 0.87 -41.77 6.41
C GLU A 119 2.21 -41.56 5.71
N LYS A 120 2.26 -41.74 4.38
CA LYS A 120 3.45 -41.46 3.57
C LYS A 120 3.83 -39.97 3.64
N GLY A 121 2.85 -39.08 3.54
CA GLY A 121 3.05 -37.64 3.64
C GLY A 121 3.55 -37.22 5.02
N ALA A 122 2.93 -37.73 6.08
CA ALA A 122 3.31 -37.46 7.46
C ALA A 122 4.73 -37.95 7.77
N GLY A 123 5.13 -39.12 7.25
CA GLY A 123 6.48 -39.65 7.43
C GLY A 123 7.57 -38.86 6.69
N VAL A 124 7.25 -38.23 5.56
CA VAL A 124 8.18 -37.29 4.89
C VAL A 124 8.24 -35.98 5.64
N ALA A 125 7.08 -35.45 6.06
CA ALA A 125 6.98 -34.19 6.77
C ALA A 125 7.68 -34.23 8.13
N SER A 126 7.55 -35.33 8.89
CA SER A 126 8.23 -35.49 10.19
C SER A 126 9.74 -35.40 10.05
N ARG A 127 10.32 -36.07 9.05
CA ARG A 127 11.76 -35.98 8.76
C ARG A 127 12.21 -34.57 8.41
N ILE A 128 11.35 -33.78 7.76
CA ILE A 128 11.65 -32.38 7.43
C ILE A 128 11.58 -31.53 8.70
N PHE A 129 10.53 -31.68 9.52
CA PHE A 129 10.39 -30.95 10.78
C PHE A 129 11.52 -31.26 11.76
N GLU A 130 11.93 -32.52 11.87
CA GLU A 130 13.08 -32.94 12.69
C GLU A 130 14.38 -32.23 12.23
N LYS A 131 14.61 -32.14 10.91
CA LYS A 131 15.77 -31.41 10.36
C LYS A 131 15.74 -29.91 10.64
N ILE A 132 14.53 -29.33 10.76
CA ILE A 132 14.31 -27.92 11.10
C ILE A 132 14.38 -27.70 12.63
N GLY A 133 14.47 -28.77 13.42
CA GLY A 133 14.54 -28.72 14.88
C GLY A 133 13.19 -28.71 15.59
N TYR A 134 12.09 -28.97 14.87
CA TYR A 134 10.75 -29.15 15.43
C TYR A 134 10.47 -30.63 15.64
N ASN A 135 10.42 -31.07 16.90
CA ASN A 135 10.10 -32.45 17.25
C ASN A 135 8.60 -32.56 17.58
N ILE A 136 7.80 -32.81 16.55
CA ILE A 136 6.34 -32.93 16.63
C ILE A 136 5.98 -34.43 16.57
N PRO A 137 5.11 -34.96 17.44
CA PRO A 137 4.70 -36.36 17.36
C PRO A 137 4.00 -36.64 16.02
N ILE A 138 4.24 -37.83 15.46
CA ILE A 138 3.82 -38.20 14.10
C ILE A 138 2.31 -38.03 13.86
N GLU A 139 1.50 -38.25 14.89
CA GLU A 139 0.05 -38.06 14.88
C GLU A 139 -0.32 -36.59 14.62
N GLN A 140 0.36 -35.65 15.28
CA GLN A 140 0.15 -34.21 15.08
C GLN A 140 0.72 -33.74 13.73
N VAL A 141 1.79 -34.37 13.23
CA VAL A 141 2.36 -34.06 11.91
C VAL A 141 1.35 -34.29 10.80
N SER A 142 0.64 -35.42 10.83
CA SER A 142 -0.40 -35.73 9.84
C SER A 142 -1.50 -34.66 9.81
N ARG A 143 -1.87 -34.17 10.99
CA ARG A 143 -2.90 -33.16 11.17
C ARG A 143 -2.49 -31.79 10.67
N VAL A 144 -1.30 -31.33 11.08
CA VAL A 144 -0.70 -30.07 10.58
C VAL A 144 -0.59 -30.09 9.06
N LEU A 145 -0.22 -31.24 8.49
CA LEU A 145 -0.11 -31.41 7.04
C LEU A 145 -1.47 -31.33 6.34
N ILE A 146 -2.51 -31.95 6.90
CA ILE A 146 -3.88 -31.85 6.38
C ILE A 146 -4.40 -30.41 6.46
N ASP A 147 -4.26 -29.76 7.61
CA ASP A 147 -4.73 -28.38 7.81
C ASP A 147 -4.04 -27.43 6.81
N GLY A 148 -2.73 -27.61 6.61
CA GLY A 148 -1.96 -26.87 5.62
C GLY A 148 -2.39 -27.15 4.18
N ALA A 149 -2.66 -28.41 3.84
CA ALA A 149 -3.15 -28.79 2.52
C ALA A 149 -4.55 -28.25 2.23
N ALA A 150 -5.45 -28.30 3.22
CA ALA A 150 -6.78 -27.73 3.13
C ALA A 150 -6.72 -26.20 2.98
N ALA A 151 -5.88 -25.53 3.77
CA ALA A 151 -5.67 -24.08 3.66
C ALA A 151 -5.13 -23.70 2.27
N TYR A 152 -4.16 -24.46 1.77
CA TYR A 152 -3.62 -24.26 0.43
C TYR A 152 -4.69 -24.41 -0.65
N ALA A 153 -5.50 -25.46 -0.57
CA ALA A 153 -6.61 -25.67 -1.50
C ALA A 153 -7.58 -24.48 -1.47
N CYS A 154 -8.04 -24.04 -0.31
CA CYS A 154 -8.96 -22.90 -0.20
C CYS A 154 -8.41 -21.59 -0.78
N VAL A 155 -7.09 -21.37 -0.71
CA VAL A 155 -6.47 -20.14 -1.23
C VAL A 155 -6.18 -20.21 -2.73
N LYS A 156 -5.90 -21.41 -3.26
CA LYS A 156 -5.39 -21.60 -4.63
C LYS A 156 -6.36 -22.25 -5.62
N VAL A 157 -7.57 -22.64 -5.19
CA VAL A 157 -8.62 -23.20 -6.07
C VAL A 157 -8.97 -22.24 -7.21
#